data_AF-A0A978SJH1-F1
#
_entry.id   AF-A0A978SJH1-F1
#
_cell.length_a   1.000
_cell.length_b   1.000
_cell.length_c   1.000
_cell.angle_alpha   90.00
_cell.angle_beta   90.00
_cell.angle_gamma   90.00
#
_symmetry.space_group_name_H-M   'P 1'
#
loop_
_entity.id
_entity.type
_entity.pdbx_description
1 polymer ?
#
loop_
_entity_poly.entity_id
_entity_poly.type
_entity_poly.pdbx_seq_one_letter_code
_entity_poly.pdbx_strand_id
1 'polypeptide(L)'
;MTQATASTPLHVILTPMQLPEAVPIDALTHASLQVIQQQTGARLVNYPGDVSDLLARLQPALKASASNERLLLHPGETSELVIQLQNRGDRPMQVQVRLDGNFPLEWLATPELNSRLLETEIAPRQQAQVELRLQPPADFFEQMMALLPEGTLDLDYECFLRIRYSGGSDAVDADRDQPITYRILLHLRPHSLYLDFLPNIYRESDFTSRFLAIFEQAFEPAVQTLDVLWAHLDPLTAPAAMLPFLAYWVGFPVDPRWTETKQRRLIRRAIEIYQWRGTKRGLRLYLHLYTDLPLDDDVPDEADKHISITELASSGFVLSNSDLGERNMLGGGRPFHFIVRLRPVDADQLIDEDLVRQIINREKPAFSTYDLLIESAD
;
A
#
# COMPACT_ATOMS: atom_id res chain seq x y z
N MET A 1 -57.67 28.03 7.02
CA MET A 1 -56.55 28.05 7.98
C MET A 1 -56.64 26.81 8.85
N THR A 2 -55.50 26.21 9.20
CA THR A 2 -55.32 25.01 10.04
C THR A 2 -55.91 23.69 9.51
N GLN A 3 -55.06 22.81 8.98
CA GLN A 3 -55.25 21.36 9.05
C GLN A 3 -54.17 20.80 9.97
N ALA A 4 -54.61 20.27 11.10
CA ALA A 4 -53.79 19.61 12.11
C ALA A 4 -53.21 18.32 11.54
N THR A 5 -51.89 18.25 11.39
CA THR A 5 -51.18 16.99 11.12
C THR A 5 -51.14 16.21 12.44
N ALA A 6 -51.79 15.05 12.46
CA ALA A 6 -51.88 14.18 13.63
C ALA A 6 -50.48 13.84 14.17
N SER A 7 -50.27 14.04 15.47
CA SER A 7 -49.03 13.73 16.18
C SER A 7 -48.81 12.22 16.21
N THR A 8 -47.93 11.69 15.36
CA THR A 8 -47.43 10.33 15.48
C THR A 8 -46.64 10.16 16.78
N PRO A 9 -46.88 9.10 17.58
CA PRO A 9 -46.22 8.90 18.87
C PRO A 9 -44.75 8.46 18.73
N LEU A 10 -44.35 7.96 17.56
CA LEU A 10 -42.98 7.57 17.25
C LEU A 10 -42.26 8.69 16.49
N HIS A 11 -41.14 9.15 17.02
CA HIS A 11 -40.24 10.09 16.34
C HIS A 11 -38.96 9.37 15.94
N VAL A 12 -38.57 9.47 14.67
CA VAL A 12 -37.39 8.79 14.11
C VAL A 12 -36.36 9.82 13.69
N ILE A 13 -35.10 9.63 14.07
CA ILE A 13 -33.96 10.44 13.63
C ILE A 13 -32.95 9.49 13.00
N LEU A 14 -32.52 9.80 11.79
CA LEU A 14 -31.44 9.10 11.12
C LEU A 14 -30.18 9.96 11.21
N THR A 15 -29.05 9.35 11.53
CA THR A 15 -27.78 10.08 11.69
C THR A 15 -26.64 9.24 11.12
N PRO A 16 -26.03 9.65 9.99
CA PRO A 16 -24.82 9.01 9.51
C PRO A 16 -23.67 9.29 10.49
N MET A 17 -22.95 8.26 10.91
CA MET A 17 -21.86 8.34 11.89
C MET A 17 -20.47 8.44 11.26
N GLN A 18 -20.39 8.44 9.93
CA GLN A 18 -19.16 8.82 9.24
C GLN A 18 -18.80 10.25 9.64
N LEU A 19 -17.56 10.46 10.11
CA LEU A 19 -17.00 11.79 10.29
C LEU A 19 -17.33 12.61 9.03
N PRO A 20 -17.94 13.80 9.14
CA PRO A 20 -18.23 14.61 7.97
C PRO A 20 -16.90 15.16 7.44
N GLU A 21 -16.20 14.39 6.62
CA GLU A 21 -15.42 14.96 5.51
C GLU A 21 -16.30 15.19 4.27
N ALA A 22 -17.62 14.97 4.40
CA ALA A 22 -18.58 15.36 3.39
C ALA A 22 -18.76 16.88 3.37
N VAL A 23 -18.01 17.50 2.47
CA VAL A 23 -18.44 18.68 1.71
C VAL A 23 -19.92 18.52 1.33
N PRO A 24 -20.79 19.53 1.58
CA PRO A 24 -22.20 19.42 1.25
C PRO A 24 -22.39 19.33 -0.27
N ILE A 25 -22.77 18.15 -0.77
CA ILE A 25 -23.25 17.92 -2.15
C ILE A 25 -24.70 18.46 -2.31
N ASP A 26 -24.98 19.63 -1.74
CA ASP A 26 -26.23 20.38 -1.92
C ASP A 26 -26.14 21.38 -3.07
N ALA A 27 -24.95 21.58 -3.66
CA ALA A 27 -24.78 22.46 -4.81
C ALA A 27 -25.32 21.88 -6.13
N LEU A 28 -25.52 20.57 -6.25
CA LEU A 28 -25.91 19.92 -7.51
C LEU A 28 -27.42 19.83 -7.75
N THR A 29 -28.30 20.03 -6.77
CA THR A 29 -29.75 20.05 -7.02
C THR A 29 -30.23 21.35 -7.67
N HIS A 30 -29.55 22.48 -7.42
CA HIS A 30 -29.85 23.74 -8.11
C HIS A 30 -29.08 23.93 -9.42
N ALA A 31 -27.83 23.48 -9.51
CA ALA A 31 -27.02 23.62 -10.73
C ALA A 31 -27.47 22.66 -11.85
N SER A 32 -27.93 21.44 -11.52
CA SER A 32 -28.35 20.46 -12.53
C SER A 32 -29.66 20.85 -13.23
N LEU A 33 -30.53 21.64 -12.59
CA LEU A 33 -31.74 22.16 -13.24
C LEU A 33 -31.45 23.30 -14.23
N GLN A 34 -30.42 24.12 -13.98
CA GLN A 34 -30.01 25.17 -14.92
C GLN A 34 -29.22 24.61 -16.11
N VAL A 35 -28.41 23.56 -15.92
CA VAL A 35 -27.67 22.92 -17.02
C VAL A 35 -28.60 22.10 -17.91
N ILE A 36 -29.62 21.43 -17.36
CA ILE A 36 -30.66 20.76 -18.16
C ILE A 36 -31.52 21.80 -18.91
N GLN A 37 -31.79 22.98 -18.35
CA GLN A 37 -32.50 24.06 -19.06
C GLN A 37 -31.65 24.77 -20.13
N GLN A 38 -30.32 24.84 -19.98
CA GLN A 38 -29.45 25.47 -20.99
C GLN A 38 -29.01 24.51 -22.10
N GLN A 39 -28.92 23.20 -21.85
CA GLN A 39 -28.60 22.21 -22.89
C GLN A 39 -29.82 21.66 -23.64
N THR A 40 -31.05 21.96 -23.19
CA THR A 40 -32.28 21.78 -24.00
C THR A 40 -32.64 23.01 -24.85
N GLY A 41 -31.64 23.83 -25.21
CA GLY A 41 -31.80 24.91 -26.20
C GLY A 41 -31.86 24.46 -27.66
N ALA A 42 -31.66 23.17 -27.97
CA ALA A 42 -31.68 22.69 -29.35
C ALA A 42 -32.13 21.21 -29.46
N ARG A 43 -33.43 20.98 -29.23
CA ARG A 43 -34.30 19.91 -29.81
C ARG A 43 -35.35 19.46 -28.79
N LEU A 44 -36.36 20.30 -28.60
CA LEU A 44 -37.71 19.86 -28.23
C LEU A 44 -38.69 20.50 -29.21
N VAL A 45 -38.63 20.03 -30.46
CA VAL A 45 -39.74 20.18 -31.39
C VAL A 45 -40.66 18.99 -31.14
N ASN A 46 -41.88 19.30 -30.68
CA ASN A 46 -43.09 18.48 -30.65
C ASN A 46 -43.22 17.39 -29.57
N TYR A 47 -43.71 17.79 -28.40
CA TYR A 47 -44.60 16.97 -27.58
C TYR A 47 -45.92 17.73 -27.38
N PRO A 48 -47.08 17.23 -27.82
CA PRO A 48 -48.36 17.92 -27.71
C PRO A 48 -49.03 17.57 -26.37
N GLY A 49 -48.47 18.07 -25.27
CA GLY A 49 -49.00 17.84 -23.93
C GLY A 49 -48.62 18.98 -22.99
N ASP A 50 -49.62 19.51 -22.29
CA ASP A 50 -49.51 20.63 -21.36
C ASP A 50 -48.54 20.27 -20.21
N VAL A 51 -47.45 21.03 -20.06
CA VAL A 51 -46.38 20.81 -19.05
C VAL A 51 -46.95 20.80 -17.63
N SER A 52 -48.11 21.45 -17.44
CA SER A 52 -48.91 21.47 -16.23
C SER A 52 -49.39 20.07 -15.81
N ASP A 53 -49.72 19.18 -16.76
CA ASP A 53 -50.20 17.82 -16.49
C ASP A 53 -49.06 16.88 -16.05
N LEU A 54 -47.84 17.12 -16.55
CA LEU A 54 -46.64 16.37 -16.17
C LEU A 54 -46.18 16.75 -14.76
N LEU A 55 -46.26 18.04 -14.39
CA LEU A 55 -46.03 18.51 -13.03
C LEU A 55 -47.10 18.02 -12.04
N ALA A 56 -48.36 17.94 -12.46
CA ALA A 56 -49.44 17.37 -11.65
C ALA A 56 -49.29 15.85 -11.45
N ARG A 57 -48.72 15.12 -12.42
CA ARG A 57 -48.40 13.67 -12.30
C ARG A 57 -47.17 13.38 -11.44
N LEU A 58 -46.23 14.32 -11.32
CA LEU A 58 -45.04 14.21 -10.46
C LEU A 58 -45.27 14.72 -9.03
N GLN A 59 -46.31 15.54 -8.81
CA GLN A 59 -46.70 16.02 -7.48
C GLN A 59 -47.00 14.93 -6.44
N PRO A 60 -47.64 13.78 -6.76
CA PRO A 60 -47.81 12.69 -5.81
C PRO A 60 -46.48 12.02 -5.43
N ALA A 61 -45.53 11.92 -6.38
CA ALA A 61 -44.20 11.37 -6.14
C ALA A 61 -43.31 12.30 -5.30
N LEU A 62 -43.53 13.62 -5.41
CA LEU A 62 -42.88 14.64 -4.58
C LEU A 62 -43.54 14.85 -3.20
N LYS A 63 -44.81 14.42 -3.04
CA LYS A 63 -45.57 14.51 -1.77
C LYS A 63 -45.34 13.33 -0.83
N ALA A 64 -44.66 12.27 -1.27
CA ALA A 64 -44.11 11.29 -0.35
C ALA A 64 -42.94 11.95 0.40
N SER A 65 -43.26 12.54 1.55
CA SER A 65 -42.33 13.10 2.53
C SER A 65 -41.43 11.99 3.11
N ALA A 66 -40.53 11.45 2.29
CA ALA A 66 -39.39 10.67 2.72
C ALA A 66 -38.18 11.59 2.65
N SER A 67 -37.55 11.90 3.79
CA SER A 67 -36.22 12.49 3.81
C SER A 67 -35.30 11.57 3.01
N ASN A 68 -34.84 12.04 1.83
CA ASN A 68 -33.88 11.29 1.02
C ASN A 68 -32.51 11.46 1.68
N GLU A 69 -32.12 10.51 2.52
CA GLU A 69 -30.77 10.49 3.07
C GLU A 69 -29.82 9.80 2.10
N ARG A 70 -28.57 10.29 2.04
CA ARG A 70 -27.51 9.74 1.21
C ARG A 70 -26.41 9.22 2.12
N LEU A 71 -25.94 8.02 1.85
CA LEU A 71 -24.83 7.39 2.57
C LEU A 71 -23.75 6.99 1.56
N LEU A 72 -22.54 7.48 1.78
CA LEU A 72 -21.37 7.11 0.98
C LEU A 72 -20.80 5.81 1.55
N LEU A 73 -20.51 4.84 0.69
CA LEU A 73 -19.93 3.56 1.08
C LEU A 73 -18.55 3.41 0.42
N HIS A 74 -17.55 3.05 1.22
CA HIS A 74 -16.22 2.67 0.74
C HIS A 74 -16.04 1.16 0.89
N PRO A 75 -15.60 0.44 -0.16
CA PRO A 75 -15.29 -0.99 -0.06
C PRO A 75 -14.27 -1.30 1.04
N GLY A 76 -14.52 -2.36 1.80
CA GLY A 76 -13.66 -2.79 2.91
C GLY A 76 -13.88 -2.05 4.23
N GLU A 77 -14.47 -0.85 4.19
CA GLU A 77 -14.75 -0.03 5.38
C GLU A 77 -16.19 -0.21 5.88
N THR A 78 -16.36 -0.18 7.21
CA THR A 78 -17.70 -0.22 7.82
C THR A 78 -18.31 1.18 7.81
N SER A 79 -19.42 1.33 7.10
CA SER A 79 -20.24 2.54 7.09
C SER A 79 -21.41 2.38 8.06
N GLU A 80 -21.59 3.37 8.95
CA GLU A 80 -22.56 3.30 10.05
C GLU A 80 -23.64 4.38 9.93
N LEU A 81 -24.90 3.97 10.05
CA LEU A 81 -26.07 4.85 10.11
C LEU A 81 -26.86 4.54 11.40
N VAL A 82 -26.97 5.51 12.28
CA VAL A 82 -27.72 5.38 13.53
C VAL A 82 -29.17 5.76 13.31
N ILE A 83 -30.08 4.85 13.66
CA ILE A 83 -31.52 5.05 13.63
C ILE A 83 -31.98 5.21 15.08
N GLN A 84 -32.33 6.43 15.47
CA GLN A 84 -32.89 6.71 16.79
C GLN A 84 -34.42 6.65 16.73
N LEU A 85 -35.01 5.78 17.54
CA LEU A 85 -36.45 5.56 17.66
C LEU A 85 -36.90 6.08 19.02
N GLN A 86 -37.70 7.14 19.06
CA GLN A 86 -38.19 7.73 20.29
C GLN A 86 -39.70 7.50 20.46
N ASN A 87 -40.08 6.80 21.53
CA ASN A 87 -41.48 6.65 21.93
C ASN A 87 -41.89 7.87 22.79
N ARG A 88 -42.67 8.78 22.21
CA ARG A 88 -43.23 9.96 22.92
C ARG A 88 -44.58 9.68 23.59
N GLY A 89 -45.08 8.45 23.47
CA GLY A 89 -46.31 8.01 24.10
C GLY A 89 -46.14 7.58 25.56
N ASP A 90 -47.28 7.41 26.23
CA ASP A 90 -47.37 6.98 27.64
C ASP A 90 -47.57 5.45 27.78
N ARG A 91 -47.40 4.67 26.70
CA ARG A 91 -47.48 3.20 26.71
C ARG A 91 -46.29 2.56 25.97
N PRO A 92 -45.92 1.30 26.28
CA PRO A 92 -44.90 0.58 25.53
C PRO A 92 -45.36 0.39 24.07
N MET A 93 -44.41 0.49 23.15
CA MET A 93 -44.63 0.35 21.71
C MET A 93 -43.73 -0.75 21.17
N GLN A 94 -44.31 -1.72 20.48
CA GLN A 94 -43.52 -2.68 19.70
C GLN A 94 -43.23 -2.08 18.34
N VAL A 95 -41.94 -1.97 18.00
CA VAL A 95 -41.46 -1.41 16.75
C VAL A 95 -40.77 -2.51 15.96
N GLN A 96 -41.24 -2.70 14.73
CA GLN A 96 -40.66 -3.58 13.74
C GLN A 96 -39.96 -2.73 12.67
N VAL A 97 -38.65 -2.86 12.58
CA VAL A 97 -37.80 -2.18 11.60
C VAL A 97 -37.41 -3.19 10.53
N ARG A 98 -37.77 -2.91 9.28
CA ARG A 98 -37.44 -3.75 8.12
C ARG A 98 -36.63 -2.95 7.12
N LEU A 99 -35.53 -3.53 6.66
CA LEU A 99 -34.74 -3.00 5.56
C LEU A 99 -35.12 -3.75 4.28
N ASP A 100 -35.51 -3.03 3.24
CA ASP A 100 -35.67 -3.56 1.89
C ASP A 100 -34.72 -2.78 0.95
N GLY A 101 -34.41 -3.31 -0.23
CA GLY A 101 -33.47 -2.65 -1.14
C GLY A 101 -32.76 -3.60 -2.09
N ASN A 102 -32.08 -3.02 -3.08
CA ASN A 102 -31.32 -3.74 -4.12
C ASN A 102 -29.86 -4.03 -3.71
N PHE A 103 -29.41 -3.59 -2.53
CA PHE A 103 -28.07 -3.91 -2.03
C PHE A 103 -27.98 -5.39 -1.59
N PRO A 104 -26.82 -6.06 -1.70
CA PRO A 104 -26.63 -7.42 -1.23
C PRO A 104 -26.82 -7.57 0.28
N LEU A 105 -27.41 -8.70 0.72
CA LEU A 105 -27.56 -9.04 2.14
C LEU A 105 -26.20 -9.19 2.85
N GLU A 106 -25.18 -9.62 2.12
CA GLU A 106 -23.83 -9.89 2.62
C GLU A 106 -23.13 -8.64 3.15
N TRP A 107 -23.54 -7.45 2.69
CA TRP A 107 -22.97 -6.19 3.17
C TRP A 107 -23.48 -5.81 4.55
N LEU A 108 -24.56 -6.44 5.03
CA LEU A 108 -25.14 -6.10 6.32
C LEU A 108 -24.31 -6.71 7.46
N ALA A 109 -23.49 -5.88 8.10
CA ALA A 109 -22.66 -6.25 9.25
C ALA A 109 -23.34 -5.95 10.60
N THR A 110 -24.66 -5.75 10.60
CA THR A 110 -25.41 -5.41 11.81
C THR A 110 -25.83 -6.67 12.57
N PRO A 111 -25.32 -6.91 13.79
CA PRO A 111 -25.59 -8.13 14.54
C PRO A 111 -27.04 -8.21 15.06
N GLU A 112 -27.72 -7.08 15.20
CA GLU A 112 -29.08 -6.99 15.75
C GLU A 112 -30.17 -7.31 14.71
N LEU A 113 -29.83 -7.27 13.42
CA LEU A 113 -30.79 -7.48 12.33
C LEU A 113 -30.80 -8.95 11.89
N ASN A 114 -31.87 -9.67 12.22
CA ASN A 114 -32.12 -11.00 11.70
C ASN A 114 -32.64 -10.89 10.27
N SER A 115 -31.79 -11.11 9.27
CA SER A 115 -32.22 -11.13 7.85
C SER A 115 -32.99 -9.87 7.42
N ARG A 116 -32.46 -8.67 7.73
CA ARG A 116 -33.07 -7.34 7.49
C ARG A 116 -34.27 -6.96 8.37
N LEU A 117 -34.62 -7.76 9.37
CA LEU A 117 -35.71 -7.48 10.31
C LEU A 117 -35.18 -7.33 11.73
N LEU A 118 -35.63 -6.29 12.42
CA LEU A 118 -35.42 -6.06 13.84
C LEU A 118 -36.77 -5.81 14.50
N GLU A 119 -37.01 -6.49 15.62
CA GLU A 119 -38.18 -6.27 16.46
C GLU A 119 -37.69 -5.81 17.83
N THR A 120 -38.15 -4.65 18.28
CA THR A 120 -37.74 -4.08 19.57
C THR A 120 -38.94 -3.45 20.27
N GLU A 121 -38.95 -3.52 21.60
CA GLU A 121 -39.98 -2.90 22.42
C GLU A 121 -39.43 -1.65 23.09
N ILE A 122 -40.08 -0.50 22.87
CA ILE A 122 -39.67 0.79 23.43
C ILE A 122 -40.65 1.17 24.54
N ALA A 123 -40.16 1.23 25.77
CA ALA A 123 -40.91 1.68 26.93
C ALA A 123 -41.38 3.15 26.77
N PRO A 124 -42.44 3.57 27.49
CA PRO A 124 -42.99 4.91 27.36
C PRO A 124 -41.96 5.99 27.70
N ARG A 125 -41.92 7.06 26.88
CA ARG A 125 -40.97 8.19 27.00
C ARG A 125 -39.49 7.78 26.94
N GLN A 126 -39.18 6.59 26.45
CA GLN A 126 -37.81 6.13 26.22
C GLN A 126 -37.44 6.20 24.73
N GLN A 127 -36.14 6.02 24.47
CA GLN A 127 -35.57 5.95 23.13
C GLN A 127 -34.78 4.66 22.97
N ALA A 128 -34.84 4.09 21.78
CA ALA A 128 -33.97 3.00 21.33
C ALA A 128 -33.08 3.51 20.19
N GLN A 129 -31.87 2.95 20.09
CA GLN A 129 -30.95 3.22 19.00
C GLN A 129 -30.65 1.91 18.29
N VAL A 130 -30.61 1.97 16.96
CA VAL A 130 -30.28 0.84 16.09
C VAL A 130 -29.18 1.28 15.15
N GLU A 131 -28.05 0.58 15.16
CA GLU A 131 -26.90 0.90 14.32
C GLU A 131 -26.93 0.07 13.04
N LEU A 132 -27.25 0.68 11.90
CA LEU A 132 -27.12 0.05 10.61
C LEU A 132 -25.67 0.11 10.15
N ARG A 133 -24.99 -1.04 10.16
CA ARG A 133 -23.62 -1.22 9.66
C ARG A 133 -23.63 -1.90 8.30
N LEU A 134 -23.05 -1.23 7.31
CA LEU A 134 -22.87 -1.71 5.95
C LEU A 134 -21.38 -1.81 5.65
N GLN A 135 -20.92 -2.98 5.21
CA GLN A 135 -19.53 -3.22 4.83
C GLN A 135 -19.51 -3.95 3.49
N PRO A 136 -19.41 -3.22 2.36
CA PRO A 136 -19.14 -3.84 1.07
C PRO A 136 -17.76 -4.53 1.11
N PRO A 137 -17.59 -5.65 0.37
CA PRO A 137 -16.34 -6.39 0.38
C PRO A 137 -15.22 -5.55 -0.25
N ALA A 138 -13.99 -5.68 0.27
CA ALA A 138 -12.85 -4.86 -0.15
C ALA A 138 -12.47 -5.06 -1.63
N ASP A 139 -12.76 -6.24 -2.18
CA ASP A 139 -12.48 -6.64 -3.56
C ASP A 139 -13.64 -6.33 -4.52
N PHE A 140 -14.61 -5.49 -4.12
CA PHE A 140 -15.82 -5.20 -4.90
C PHE A 140 -15.53 -4.75 -6.34
N PHE A 141 -14.50 -3.92 -6.55
CA PHE A 141 -14.15 -3.40 -7.87
C PHE A 141 -13.31 -4.39 -8.70
N GLU A 142 -12.70 -5.38 -8.04
CA GLU A 142 -11.81 -6.40 -8.62
C GLU A 142 -12.56 -7.70 -8.99
N GLN A 143 -13.86 -7.79 -8.70
CA GLN A 143 -14.64 -9.00 -8.95
C GLN A 143 -14.70 -9.36 -10.44
N MET A 144 -14.59 -10.66 -10.76
CA MET A 144 -14.59 -11.16 -12.16
C MET A 144 -15.81 -10.74 -12.98
N MET A 145 -16.95 -10.46 -12.33
CA MET A 145 -18.15 -9.96 -12.98
C MET A 145 -17.94 -8.59 -13.64
N ALA A 146 -17.07 -7.75 -13.07
CA ALA A 146 -16.69 -6.45 -13.63
C ALA A 146 -15.79 -6.56 -14.87
N LEU A 147 -15.16 -7.73 -15.08
CA LEU A 147 -14.26 -7.99 -16.20
C LEU A 147 -14.99 -8.56 -17.43
N LEU A 148 -16.27 -8.92 -17.29
CA LEU A 148 -17.07 -9.45 -18.39
C LEU A 148 -17.57 -8.31 -19.30
N PRO A 149 -17.60 -8.50 -20.64
CA PRO A 149 -18.02 -7.45 -21.58
C PRO A 149 -19.45 -6.90 -21.37
N GLU A 150 -20.33 -7.71 -20.77
CA GLU A 150 -21.72 -7.34 -20.44
C GLU A 150 -21.91 -7.06 -18.94
N GLY A 151 -20.86 -7.18 -18.13
CA GLY A 151 -20.92 -6.96 -16.70
C GLY A 151 -20.91 -5.47 -16.38
N THR A 152 -22.05 -4.93 -15.95
CA THR A 152 -22.12 -3.58 -15.37
C THR A 152 -22.16 -3.68 -13.84
N LEU A 153 -21.21 -3.04 -13.17
CA LEU A 153 -21.30 -2.84 -11.72
C LEU A 153 -22.28 -1.71 -11.42
N ASP A 154 -23.29 -2.02 -10.62
CA ASP A 154 -24.14 -1.00 -10.02
C ASP A 154 -23.35 -0.31 -8.90
N LEU A 155 -23.30 1.01 -8.91
CA LEU A 155 -22.59 1.81 -7.90
C LEU A 155 -23.55 2.58 -7.00
N ASP A 156 -24.82 2.61 -7.38
CA ASP A 156 -25.87 3.37 -6.72
C ASP A 156 -27.00 2.41 -6.34
N TYR A 157 -27.16 2.19 -5.04
CA TYR A 157 -28.14 1.27 -4.48
C TYR A 157 -29.21 2.06 -3.70
N GLU A 158 -30.42 1.53 -3.66
CA GLU A 158 -31.52 2.07 -2.87
C GLU A 158 -31.79 1.14 -1.69
N CYS A 159 -31.84 1.73 -0.49
CA CYS A 159 -32.30 1.10 0.73
C CYS A 159 -33.60 1.77 1.20
N PHE A 160 -34.61 0.97 1.51
CA PHE A 160 -35.88 1.38 2.05
C PHE A 160 -36.00 0.89 3.49
N LEU A 161 -36.00 1.83 4.43
CA LEU A 161 -36.23 1.57 5.84
C LEU A 161 -37.72 1.68 6.13
N ARG A 162 -38.38 0.56 6.39
CA ARG A 162 -39.81 0.48 6.72
C ARG A 162 -39.98 0.22 8.20
N ILE A 163 -40.57 1.16 8.91
CA ILE A 163 -40.81 1.08 10.35
C ILE A 163 -42.32 0.93 10.56
N ARG A 164 -42.72 -0.19 11.15
CA ARG A 164 -44.06 -0.42 11.68
C ARG A 164 -44.02 -0.33 13.19
N TYR A 165 -45.07 0.21 13.78
CA TYR A 165 -45.23 0.18 15.23
C TYR A 165 -46.64 -0.27 15.56
N SER A 166 -46.76 -1.15 16.55
CA SER A 166 -48.04 -1.53 17.11
C SER A 166 -48.10 -1.12 18.58
N GLY A 167 -49.12 -0.34 18.91
CA GLY A 167 -49.41 0.12 20.27
C GLY A 167 -50.91 -0.04 20.48
N GLY A 168 -51.30 -0.87 21.45
CA GLY A 168 -52.66 -1.40 21.58
C GLY A 168 -53.77 -0.35 21.54
N SER A 169 -54.57 -0.40 20.47
CA SER A 169 -55.95 0.07 20.42
C SER A 169 -56.85 -1.08 20.00
N ASP A 170 -57.94 -1.30 20.73
CA ASP A 170 -59.01 -2.23 20.36
C ASP A 170 -59.50 -1.94 18.93
N ALA A 171 -59.37 -2.94 18.06
CA ALA A 171 -60.21 -3.31 16.91
C ALA A 171 -60.86 -2.26 15.98
N VAL A 172 -60.50 -0.96 16.01
CA VAL A 172 -61.16 0.07 15.16
C VAL A 172 -60.18 0.89 14.30
N ASP A 173 -58.86 0.80 14.51
CA ASP A 173 -57.86 1.63 13.79
C ASP A 173 -56.98 0.82 12.81
N ALA A 174 -57.58 -0.11 12.06
CA ALA A 174 -56.89 -0.91 11.03
C ALA A 174 -56.35 -0.08 9.84
N ASP A 175 -56.67 1.22 9.76
CA ASP A 175 -56.25 2.13 8.69
C ASP A 175 -54.95 2.90 8.99
N ARG A 176 -54.38 2.74 10.20
CA ARG A 176 -53.11 3.38 10.63
C ARG A 176 -51.87 2.49 10.53
N ASP A 177 -51.99 1.28 9.98
CA ASP A 177 -50.90 0.30 9.83
C ASP A 177 -49.99 0.58 8.61
N GLN A 178 -49.95 1.83 8.13
CA GLN A 178 -49.06 2.22 7.05
C GLN A 178 -47.62 2.35 7.59
N PRO A 179 -46.66 1.58 7.07
CA PRO A 179 -45.27 1.65 7.52
C PRO A 179 -44.69 3.03 7.18
N ILE A 180 -44.03 3.65 8.15
CA ILE A 180 -43.21 4.83 7.88
C ILE A 180 -42.02 4.36 7.04
N THR A 181 -41.90 4.90 5.82
CA THR A 181 -40.87 4.49 4.86
C THR A 181 -39.88 5.63 4.65
N TYR A 182 -38.61 5.38 4.96
CA TYR A 182 -37.49 6.24 4.60
C TYR A 182 -36.73 5.64 3.43
N ARG A 183 -36.30 6.48 2.49
CA ARG A 183 -35.45 6.07 1.38
C ARG A 183 -34.04 6.59 1.60
N ILE A 184 -33.08 5.68 1.55
CA ILE A 184 -31.65 5.93 1.72
C ILE A 184 -30.96 5.54 0.41
N LEU A 185 -30.24 6.49 -0.19
CA LEU A 185 -29.41 6.25 -1.37
C LEU A 185 -28.00 5.88 -0.91
N LEU A 186 -27.57 4.68 -1.28
CA LEU A 186 -26.26 4.14 -0.97
C LEU A 186 -25.35 4.32 -2.19
N HIS A 187 -24.32 5.16 -2.07
CA HIS A 187 -23.37 5.41 -3.15
C HIS A 187 -22.05 4.71 -2.84
N LEU A 188 -21.74 3.65 -3.58
CA LEU A 188 -20.47 2.94 -3.43
C LEU A 188 -19.40 3.65 -4.27
N ARG A 189 -18.34 4.15 -3.61
CA ARG A 189 -17.27 4.94 -4.24
C ARG A 189 -15.89 4.45 -3.80
N PRO A 190 -14.93 4.37 -4.73
CA PRO A 190 -13.54 4.06 -4.37
C PRO A 190 -12.96 5.23 -3.56
N HIS A 191 -12.05 4.90 -2.64
CA HIS A 191 -11.22 5.91 -1.99
C HIS A 191 -10.14 6.40 -2.97
N SER A 192 -9.82 7.69 -2.93
CA SER A 192 -8.76 8.28 -3.76
C SER A 192 -8.02 9.34 -2.95
N LEU A 193 -6.74 9.09 -2.69
CA LEU A 193 -5.84 10.05 -2.04
C LEU A 193 -5.53 11.23 -2.98
N TYR A 194 -5.70 11.02 -4.29
CA TYR A 194 -5.34 12.03 -5.28
C TYR A 194 -6.23 13.28 -5.21
N LEU A 195 -7.43 13.16 -4.62
CA LEU A 195 -8.33 14.29 -4.36
C LEU A 195 -7.74 15.33 -3.42
N ASP A 196 -6.90 14.90 -2.46
CA ASP A 196 -6.30 15.80 -1.47
C ASP A 196 -5.28 16.76 -2.07
N PHE A 197 -4.78 16.44 -3.27
CA PHE A 197 -3.88 17.30 -4.03
C PHE A 197 -4.63 18.29 -4.93
N LEU A 198 -5.96 18.20 -5.03
CA LEU A 198 -6.77 19.11 -5.85
C LEU A 198 -7.35 20.29 -5.05
N PRO A 199 -7.62 21.42 -5.71
CA PRO A 199 -8.41 22.51 -5.12
C PRO A 199 -9.82 22.06 -4.72
N ASN A 200 -10.39 22.67 -3.68
CA ASN A 200 -11.70 22.29 -3.11
C ASN A 200 -12.83 22.19 -4.14
N ILE A 201 -12.88 23.10 -5.13
CA ILE A 201 -13.91 23.13 -6.19
C ILE A 201 -14.00 21.79 -6.94
N TYR A 202 -12.87 21.08 -7.08
CA TYR A 202 -12.82 19.77 -7.76
C TYR A 202 -13.08 18.60 -6.81
N ARG A 203 -12.93 18.78 -5.48
CA ARG A 203 -13.21 17.74 -4.48
C ARG A 203 -14.70 17.51 -4.28
N GLU A 204 -15.54 18.52 -4.52
CA GLU A 204 -16.98 18.43 -4.33
C GLU A 204 -17.69 17.58 -5.42
N SER A 205 -16.96 17.22 -6.48
CA SER A 205 -17.48 16.49 -7.64
C SER A 205 -17.30 14.97 -7.48
N ASP A 206 -18.42 14.24 -7.39
CA ASP A 206 -18.45 12.76 -7.36
C ASP A 206 -17.72 12.15 -8.57
N PHE A 207 -17.92 12.75 -9.75
CA PHE A 207 -17.27 12.30 -10.99
C PHE A 207 -15.75 12.39 -10.89
N THR A 208 -15.23 13.47 -10.31
CA THR A 208 -13.78 13.72 -10.23
C THR A 208 -13.10 12.69 -9.34
N SER A 209 -13.71 12.38 -8.19
CA SER A 209 -13.26 11.31 -7.29
C SER A 209 -13.14 9.97 -8.01
N ARG A 210 -14.21 9.55 -8.69
CA ARG A 210 -14.25 8.28 -9.41
C ARG A 210 -13.27 8.23 -10.58
N PHE A 211 -13.13 9.35 -11.30
CA PHE A 211 -12.22 9.45 -12.43
C PHE A 211 -10.75 9.35 -11.99
N LEU A 212 -10.38 10.06 -10.92
CA LEU A 212 -9.01 10.00 -10.39
C LEU A 212 -8.66 8.64 -9.80
N ALA A 213 -9.61 7.97 -9.14
CA ALA A 213 -9.40 6.63 -8.60
C ALA A 213 -8.93 5.64 -9.68
N ILE A 214 -9.37 5.78 -10.94
CA ILE A 214 -8.90 4.94 -12.06
C ILE A 214 -7.41 5.14 -12.30
N PHE A 215 -6.93 6.39 -12.30
CA PHE A 215 -5.51 6.69 -12.49
C PHE A 215 -4.69 6.26 -11.28
N GLU A 216 -5.17 6.54 -10.07
CA GLU A 216 -4.51 6.11 -8.84
C GLU A 216 -4.29 4.60 -8.84
N GLN A 217 -5.33 3.81 -9.10
CA GLN A 217 -5.23 2.35 -9.23
C GLN A 217 -4.29 1.91 -10.37
N ALA A 218 -4.28 2.62 -11.50
CA ALA A 218 -3.38 2.29 -12.62
C ALA A 218 -1.89 2.60 -12.32
N PHE A 219 -1.62 3.64 -11.53
CA PHE A 219 -0.26 4.05 -11.15
C PHE A 219 0.26 3.35 -9.90
N GLU A 220 -0.63 2.84 -9.05
CA GLU A 220 -0.30 2.19 -7.78
C GLU A 220 0.82 1.14 -7.90
N PRO A 221 0.83 0.22 -8.89
CA PRO A 221 1.93 -0.76 -9.03
C PRO A 221 3.30 -0.11 -9.27
N ALA A 222 3.33 1.01 -10.00
CA ALA A 222 4.57 1.76 -10.26
C ALA A 222 5.05 2.46 -8.99
N VAL A 223 4.15 3.05 -8.20
CA VAL A 223 4.47 3.66 -6.91
C VAL A 223 5.03 2.61 -5.95
N GLN A 224 4.36 1.46 -5.81
CA GLN A 224 4.84 0.34 -5.00
C GLN A 224 6.22 -0.17 -5.44
N THR A 225 6.48 -0.19 -6.75
CA THR A 225 7.81 -0.55 -7.29
C THR A 225 8.88 0.46 -6.87
N LEU A 226 8.54 1.75 -6.85
CA LEU A 226 9.45 2.81 -6.40
C LEU A 226 9.72 2.72 -4.88
N ASP A 227 8.72 2.39 -4.08
CA ASP A 227 8.88 2.22 -2.63
C ASP A 227 9.87 1.10 -2.28
N VAL A 228 9.95 0.05 -3.12
CA VAL A 228 10.86 -1.08 -2.95
C VAL A 228 12.14 -0.93 -3.80
N LEU A 229 12.32 0.19 -4.51
CA LEU A 229 13.46 0.42 -5.41
C LEU A 229 14.81 0.25 -4.71
N TRP A 230 14.91 0.68 -3.45
CA TRP A 230 16.14 0.53 -2.66
C TRP A 230 16.62 -0.92 -2.57
N ALA A 231 15.71 -1.90 -2.50
CA ALA A 231 16.03 -3.31 -2.44
C ALA A 231 16.55 -3.84 -3.78
N HIS A 232 16.21 -3.20 -4.89
CA HIS A 232 16.74 -3.49 -6.22
C HIS A 232 18.12 -2.86 -6.48
N LEU A 233 18.52 -1.87 -5.68
CA LEU A 233 19.82 -1.20 -5.79
C LEU A 233 20.89 -1.77 -4.85
N ASP A 234 20.50 -2.48 -3.78
CA ASP A 234 21.45 -3.18 -2.91
C ASP A 234 21.89 -4.51 -3.56
N PRO A 235 23.19 -4.71 -3.86
CA PRO A 235 23.68 -5.97 -4.43
C PRO A 235 23.34 -7.21 -3.61
N LEU A 236 23.06 -7.10 -2.30
CA LEU A 236 22.71 -8.25 -1.47
C LEU A 236 21.26 -8.70 -1.64
N THR A 237 20.33 -7.79 -1.94
CA THR A 237 18.89 -8.07 -2.06
C THR A 237 18.37 -8.01 -3.49
N ALA A 238 19.11 -7.35 -4.40
CA ALA A 238 18.68 -7.16 -5.78
C ALA A 238 18.46 -8.49 -6.51
N PRO A 239 17.56 -8.58 -7.50
CA PRO A 239 17.45 -9.76 -8.36
C PRO A 239 18.76 -10.07 -9.09
N ALA A 240 19.06 -11.35 -9.35
CA ALA A 240 20.28 -11.77 -10.04
C ALA A 240 20.48 -11.08 -11.41
N ALA A 241 19.39 -10.85 -12.14
CA ALA A 241 19.40 -10.14 -13.42
C ALA A 241 19.86 -8.68 -13.33
N MET A 242 19.80 -8.05 -12.15
CA MET A 242 20.24 -6.68 -11.90
C MET A 242 21.74 -6.59 -11.57
N LEU A 243 22.38 -7.71 -11.20
CA LEU A 243 23.80 -7.72 -10.80
C LEU A 243 24.75 -7.24 -11.90
N PRO A 244 24.59 -7.59 -13.20
CA PRO A 244 25.45 -7.07 -14.26
C PRO A 244 25.36 -5.55 -14.39
N PHE A 245 24.16 -4.99 -14.22
CA PHE A 245 23.95 -3.54 -14.24
C PHE A 245 24.63 -2.87 -13.03
N LEU A 246 24.46 -3.41 -11.82
CA LEU A 246 25.11 -2.88 -10.62
C LEU A 246 26.64 -2.97 -10.73
N ALA A 247 27.16 -4.09 -11.23
CA ALA A 247 28.59 -4.29 -11.46
C ALA A 247 29.13 -3.26 -12.46
N TYR A 248 28.43 -3.05 -13.59
CA TYR A 248 28.78 -2.03 -14.56
C TYR A 248 28.76 -0.62 -13.95
N TRP A 249 27.75 -0.32 -13.13
CA TRP A 249 27.60 0.98 -12.48
C TRP A 249 28.77 1.32 -11.54
N VAL A 250 29.26 0.33 -10.79
CA VAL A 250 30.48 0.49 -9.97
C VAL A 250 31.77 0.23 -10.75
N GLY A 251 31.72 -0.07 -12.05
CA GLY A 251 32.89 -0.39 -12.88
C GLY A 251 33.61 -1.68 -12.49
N PHE A 252 32.92 -2.63 -11.85
CA PHE A 252 33.47 -3.91 -11.43
C PHE A 252 33.28 -4.98 -12.53
N PRO A 253 34.34 -5.69 -12.97
CA PRO A 253 34.23 -6.71 -13.99
C PRO A 253 33.49 -7.92 -13.42
N VAL A 254 32.58 -8.47 -14.21
CA VAL A 254 31.85 -9.68 -13.87
C VAL A 254 32.58 -10.86 -14.49
N ASP A 255 33.06 -11.79 -13.66
CA ASP A 255 33.60 -13.07 -14.10
C ASP A 255 32.54 -14.17 -13.91
N PRO A 256 32.13 -14.91 -14.96
CA PRO A 256 31.16 -15.99 -14.85
C PRO A 256 31.63 -17.17 -13.98
N ARG A 257 32.92 -17.25 -13.65
CA ARG A 257 33.46 -18.27 -12.73
C ARG A 257 33.09 -18.01 -11.27
N TRP A 258 32.64 -16.81 -10.92
CA TRP A 258 32.24 -16.48 -9.57
C TRP A 258 30.81 -16.95 -9.29
N THR A 259 30.61 -17.47 -8.07
CA THR A 259 29.26 -17.74 -7.58
C THR A 259 28.51 -16.42 -7.38
N GLU A 260 27.18 -16.47 -7.51
CA GLU A 260 26.33 -15.29 -7.32
C GLU A 260 26.59 -14.60 -5.98
N THR A 261 26.72 -15.38 -4.89
CA THR A 261 27.02 -14.87 -3.54
C THR A 261 28.34 -14.10 -3.48
N LYS A 262 29.38 -14.58 -4.17
CA LYS A 262 30.68 -13.88 -4.24
C LYS A 262 30.56 -12.60 -5.06
N GLN A 263 29.88 -12.67 -6.21
CA GLN A 263 29.64 -11.50 -7.05
C GLN A 263 28.90 -10.39 -6.27
N ARG A 264 27.85 -10.74 -5.53
CA ARG A 264 27.10 -9.79 -4.68
C ARG A 264 27.98 -9.12 -3.63
N ARG A 265 28.77 -9.90 -2.90
CA ARG A 265 29.69 -9.40 -1.87
C ARG A 265 30.78 -8.49 -2.45
N LEU A 266 31.34 -8.87 -3.60
CA LEU A 266 32.35 -8.09 -4.31
C LEU A 266 31.77 -6.76 -4.83
N ILE A 267 30.59 -6.76 -5.47
CA ILE A 267 29.94 -5.53 -5.92
C ILE A 267 29.63 -4.61 -4.72
N ARG A 268 29.10 -5.17 -3.63
CA ARG A 268 28.78 -4.41 -2.40
C ARG A 268 30.00 -3.69 -1.81
N ARG A 269 31.19 -4.29 -1.94
CA ARG A 269 32.45 -3.76 -1.40
C ARG A 269 33.36 -3.16 -2.47
N ALA A 270 32.90 -3.01 -3.71
CA ALA A 270 33.72 -2.57 -4.84
C ALA A 270 34.40 -1.21 -4.58
N ILE A 271 33.66 -0.24 -4.02
CA ILE A 271 34.19 1.08 -3.69
C ILE A 271 35.30 0.97 -2.63
N GLU A 272 35.12 0.14 -1.61
CA GLU A 272 36.14 -0.09 -0.58
C GLU A 272 37.39 -0.74 -1.20
N ILE A 273 37.22 -1.74 -2.06
CA ILE A 273 38.34 -2.36 -2.79
C ILE A 273 39.12 -1.29 -3.58
N TYR A 274 38.45 -0.39 -4.30
CA TYR A 274 39.12 0.66 -5.07
C TYR A 274 39.82 1.71 -4.21
N GLN A 275 39.25 2.08 -3.06
CA GLN A 275 39.89 3.04 -2.15
C GLN A 275 41.22 2.51 -1.59
N TRP A 276 41.32 1.20 -1.37
CA TRP A 276 42.48 0.56 -0.78
C TRP A 276 43.37 -0.16 -1.80
N ARG A 277 43.16 0.08 -3.11
CA ARG A 277 43.96 -0.52 -4.18
C ARG A 277 45.45 -0.21 -3.98
N GLY A 278 46.29 -1.21 -4.24
CA GLY A 278 47.74 -1.11 -4.06
C GLY A 278 48.21 -1.23 -2.61
N THR A 279 47.29 -1.39 -1.64
CA THR A 279 47.64 -1.61 -0.24
C THR A 279 47.46 -3.07 0.16
N LYS A 280 48.23 -3.50 1.16
CA LYS A 280 48.06 -4.81 1.81
C LYS A 280 46.63 -5.03 2.31
N ARG A 281 46.00 -4.00 2.89
CA ARG A 281 44.61 -4.08 3.39
C ARG A 281 43.62 -4.33 2.26
N GLY A 282 43.73 -3.59 1.16
CA GLY A 282 42.83 -3.75 0.01
C GLY A 282 42.98 -5.13 -0.64
N LEU A 283 44.22 -5.59 -0.81
CA LEU A 283 44.47 -6.92 -1.37
C LEU A 283 43.95 -8.04 -0.46
N ARG A 284 44.16 -7.95 0.86
CA ARG A 284 43.57 -8.89 1.84
C ARG A 284 42.05 -8.91 1.79
N LEU A 285 41.41 -7.74 1.74
CA LEU A 285 39.96 -7.64 1.66
C LEU A 285 39.42 -8.31 0.38
N TYR A 286 40.03 -8.07 -0.77
CA TYR A 286 39.61 -8.72 -2.01
C TYR A 286 39.78 -10.23 -1.91
N LEU A 287 40.96 -10.70 -1.49
CA LEU A 287 41.22 -12.13 -1.35
C LEU A 287 40.23 -12.78 -0.38
N HIS A 288 39.91 -12.17 0.75
CA HIS A 288 38.88 -12.62 1.69
C HIS A 288 37.51 -12.78 1.01
N LEU A 289 37.04 -11.76 0.28
CA LEU A 289 35.74 -11.80 -0.38
C LEU A 289 35.66 -12.86 -1.50
N TYR A 290 36.79 -13.23 -2.08
CA TYR A 290 36.87 -14.23 -3.14
C TYR A 290 37.07 -15.65 -2.61
N THR A 291 38.00 -15.85 -1.67
CA THR A 291 38.35 -17.18 -1.14
C THR A 291 37.49 -17.59 0.04
N ASP A 292 36.79 -16.65 0.69
CA ASP A 292 36.08 -16.83 1.96
C ASP A 292 37.00 -17.15 3.15
N LEU A 293 38.33 -16.97 3.01
CA LEU A 293 39.28 -17.12 4.12
C LEU A 293 39.18 -15.96 5.10
N PRO A 294 39.27 -16.21 6.42
CA PRO A 294 39.14 -15.15 7.42
C PRO A 294 40.28 -14.12 7.32
N LEU A 295 39.98 -12.89 7.72
CA LEU A 295 40.98 -11.81 7.74
C LEU A 295 41.92 -11.89 8.94
N ASP A 296 41.48 -12.49 10.06
CA ASP A 296 42.28 -12.61 11.29
C ASP A 296 42.85 -11.27 11.78
N ASP A 297 41.99 -10.25 11.87
CA ASP A 297 42.40 -8.91 12.30
C ASP A 297 42.77 -8.85 13.80
N ASP A 298 42.36 -9.86 14.57
CA ASP A 298 42.70 -10.09 15.98
C ASP A 298 44.05 -10.78 16.18
N VAL A 299 44.60 -11.43 15.14
CA VAL A 299 45.91 -12.10 15.20
C VAL A 299 47.02 -11.05 15.02
N PRO A 300 47.96 -10.92 15.99
CA PRO A 300 48.99 -9.87 15.95
C PRO A 300 50.11 -10.20 14.96
N ASP A 301 50.51 -11.47 14.84
CA ASP A 301 51.51 -11.90 13.87
C ASP A 301 50.88 -12.04 12.48
N GLU A 302 51.52 -11.48 11.47
CA GLU A 302 51.04 -11.59 10.10
C GLU A 302 51.23 -13.00 9.53
N ALA A 303 52.29 -13.70 9.94
CA ALA A 303 52.58 -15.05 9.45
C ALA A 303 51.48 -16.05 9.85
N ASP A 304 50.81 -15.79 10.96
CA ASP A 304 49.77 -16.63 11.55
C ASP A 304 48.36 -16.33 11.02
N LYS A 305 48.23 -15.53 9.97
CA LYS A 305 46.93 -15.25 9.31
C LYS A 305 46.66 -16.18 8.13
N HIS A 306 45.41 -16.45 7.84
CA HIS A 306 45.00 -17.27 6.69
C HIS A 306 45.32 -16.56 5.38
N ILE A 307 45.20 -15.24 5.35
CA ILE A 307 45.66 -14.37 4.25
C ILE A 307 46.82 -13.52 4.77
N SER A 308 48.04 -14.01 4.58
CA SER A 308 49.25 -13.32 5.02
C SER A 308 49.93 -12.63 3.84
N ILE A 309 50.30 -11.37 4.04
CA ILE A 309 51.09 -10.59 3.07
C ILE A 309 52.30 -10.02 3.78
N THR A 310 53.48 -10.50 3.39
CA THR A 310 54.76 -10.15 4.01
C THR A 310 55.72 -9.57 2.98
N GLU A 311 56.47 -8.55 3.37
CA GLU A 311 57.55 -7.99 2.57
C GLU A 311 58.88 -8.55 3.08
N LEU A 312 59.79 -8.92 2.18
CA LEU A 312 61.16 -9.26 2.58
C LEU A 312 61.91 -7.96 2.90
N ALA A 313 61.68 -7.42 4.09
CA ALA A 313 62.59 -6.44 4.67
C ALA A 313 63.83 -7.19 5.16
N SER A 314 64.85 -7.32 4.31
CA SER A 314 66.17 -7.73 4.80
C SER A 314 66.67 -6.61 5.71
N SER A 315 66.69 -6.83 7.03
CA SER A 315 67.46 -5.98 7.93
C SER A 315 68.90 -5.99 7.43
N GLY A 316 69.46 -4.81 7.14
CA GLY A 316 70.86 -4.69 6.76
C GLY A 316 71.77 -5.41 7.76
N PHE A 317 72.92 -5.87 7.30
CA PHE A 317 73.89 -6.58 8.13
C PHE A 317 74.46 -5.60 9.19
N VAL A 318 74.14 -5.77 10.47
CA VAL A 318 74.70 -4.94 11.55
C VAL A 318 76.11 -5.45 11.90
N LEU A 319 77.14 -4.80 11.37
CA LEU A 319 78.54 -5.03 11.75
C LEU A 319 78.96 -3.96 12.76
N SER A 320 78.98 -4.33 14.06
CA SER A 320 79.57 -3.60 15.20
C SER A 320 79.28 -2.08 15.27
N ASN A 321 78.35 -1.69 16.16
CA ASN A 321 78.04 -0.30 16.58
C ASN A 321 77.93 0.77 15.49
N SER A 322 77.80 0.38 14.22
CA SER A 322 77.76 1.26 13.07
C SER A 322 76.54 0.89 12.24
N ASP A 323 75.50 1.73 12.27
CA ASP A 323 74.39 1.63 11.33
C ASP A 323 74.93 2.03 9.94
N LEU A 324 75.39 1.05 9.18
CA LEU A 324 75.84 1.25 7.79
C LEU A 324 74.62 1.42 6.88
N GLY A 325 74.07 2.64 6.90
CA GLY A 325 73.11 3.16 5.93
C GLY A 325 71.72 2.51 6.01
N GLU A 326 70.73 3.29 6.42
CA GLU A 326 69.29 2.92 6.42
C GLU A 326 68.75 2.42 5.06
N ARG A 327 69.56 2.42 3.98
CA ARG A 327 69.19 2.00 2.63
C ARG A 327 70.28 1.25 1.83
N ASN A 328 71.23 0.57 2.46
CA ASN A 328 72.22 -0.23 1.72
C ASN A 328 71.88 -1.73 1.77
N MET A 329 71.43 -2.26 0.62
CA MET A 329 71.23 -3.69 0.41
C MET A 329 72.54 -4.35 -0.02
N LEU A 330 73.11 -5.21 0.84
CA LEU A 330 74.19 -6.13 0.49
C LEU A 330 73.62 -7.55 0.57
N GLY A 331 73.26 -8.14 -0.59
CA GLY A 331 72.75 -9.52 -0.64
C GLY A 331 71.63 -9.84 -1.63
N GLY A 332 71.35 -9.00 -2.63
CA GLY A 332 70.45 -9.41 -3.73
C GLY A 332 68.99 -9.60 -3.34
N GLY A 333 68.46 -8.77 -2.43
CA GLY A 333 67.01 -8.70 -2.19
C GLY A 333 66.25 -8.25 -3.44
N ARG A 334 65.01 -8.72 -3.61
CA ARG A 334 64.10 -8.24 -4.67
C ARG A 334 63.38 -6.97 -4.15
N PRO A 335 63.71 -5.76 -4.64
CA PRO A 335 63.02 -4.55 -4.21
C PRO A 335 61.54 -4.60 -4.62
N PHE A 336 60.66 -4.01 -3.80
CA PHE A 336 59.21 -3.99 -4.02
C PHE A 336 58.61 -5.40 -4.24
N HIS A 337 59.14 -6.39 -3.52
CA HIS A 337 58.69 -7.78 -3.59
C HIS A 337 57.96 -8.18 -2.31
N PHE A 338 56.78 -8.79 -2.47
CA PHE A 338 55.99 -9.30 -1.35
C PHE A 338 55.55 -10.74 -1.61
N ILE A 339 55.35 -11.49 -0.53
CA ILE A 339 54.84 -12.87 -0.58
C ILE A 339 53.40 -12.85 -0.10
N VAL A 340 52.50 -13.38 -0.93
CA VAL A 340 51.11 -13.67 -0.57
C VAL A 340 51.04 -15.14 -0.22
N ARG A 341 50.66 -15.45 1.02
CA ARG A 341 50.41 -16.83 1.45
C ARG A 341 48.95 -16.99 1.86
N LEU A 342 48.30 -17.97 1.24
CA LEU A 342 46.93 -18.37 1.50
C LEU A 342 46.93 -19.73 2.20
N ARG A 343 46.28 -19.80 3.36
CA ARG A 343 46.11 -21.03 4.13
C ARG A 343 44.62 -21.39 4.17
N PRO A 344 44.20 -22.43 3.44
CA PRO A 344 42.82 -22.93 3.49
C PRO A 344 42.40 -23.31 4.91
N VAL A 345 41.12 -23.13 5.23
CA VAL A 345 40.58 -23.61 6.52
C VAL A 345 40.27 -25.10 6.45
N ASP A 346 39.76 -25.55 5.30
CA ASP A 346 39.39 -26.94 5.03
C ASP A 346 40.23 -27.51 3.88
N ALA A 347 40.58 -28.81 3.95
CA ALA A 347 41.34 -29.52 2.91
C ALA A 347 40.61 -29.57 1.55
N ASP A 348 39.29 -29.50 1.57
CA ASP A 348 38.45 -29.55 0.36
C ASP A 348 38.21 -28.15 -0.25
N GLN A 349 38.71 -27.07 0.37
CA GLN A 349 38.55 -25.72 -0.13
C GLN A 349 39.44 -25.47 -1.36
N LEU A 350 38.87 -25.71 -2.54
CA LEU A 350 39.53 -25.44 -3.82
C LEU A 350 39.68 -23.93 -4.06
N ILE A 351 40.93 -23.44 -3.97
CA ILE A 351 41.31 -22.09 -4.35
C ILE A 351 41.86 -22.12 -5.77
N ASP A 352 41.18 -21.46 -6.71
CA ASP A 352 41.65 -21.32 -8.08
C ASP A 352 42.84 -20.35 -8.14
N GLU A 353 44.03 -20.91 -8.31
CA GLU A 353 45.29 -20.15 -8.34
C GLU A 353 45.32 -19.12 -9.47
N ASP A 354 44.75 -19.43 -10.65
CA ASP A 354 44.76 -18.53 -11.80
C ASP A 354 43.93 -17.29 -11.50
N LEU A 355 42.77 -17.46 -10.88
CA LEU A 355 41.92 -16.35 -10.45
C LEU A 355 42.58 -15.51 -9.35
N VAL A 356 43.22 -16.14 -8.36
CA VAL A 356 43.97 -15.41 -7.32
C VAL A 356 45.10 -14.59 -7.95
N ARG A 357 45.84 -15.15 -8.90
CA ARG A 357 46.90 -14.43 -9.63
C ARG A 357 46.32 -13.27 -10.43
N GLN A 358 45.15 -13.42 -11.06
CA GLN A 358 44.49 -12.32 -11.76
C GLN A 358 44.08 -11.19 -10.81
N ILE A 359 43.53 -11.52 -9.64
CA ILE A 359 43.17 -10.54 -8.59
C ILE A 359 44.42 -9.78 -8.13
N ILE A 360 45.49 -10.49 -7.76
CA ILE A 360 46.74 -9.87 -7.32
C ILE A 360 47.31 -8.98 -8.42
N ASN A 361 47.35 -9.44 -9.68
CA ASN A 361 47.87 -8.64 -10.79
C ASN A 361 47.09 -7.35 -11.05
N ARG A 362 45.77 -7.36 -10.79
CA ARG A 362 44.92 -6.18 -10.96
C ARG A 362 45.06 -5.16 -9.84
N GLU A 363 45.29 -5.63 -8.61
CA GLU A 363 45.31 -4.78 -7.42
C GLU A 363 46.73 -4.40 -6.96
N LYS A 364 47.77 -5.13 -7.40
CA LYS A 364 49.16 -4.81 -7.06
C LYS A 364 49.61 -3.48 -7.67
N PRO A 365 50.50 -2.74 -6.99
CA PRO A 365 51.19 -1.61 -7.61
C PRO A 365 51.95 -2.01 -8.89
N ALA A 366 52.10 -1.06 -9.82
CA ALA A 366 52.69 -1.34 -11.14
C ALA A 366 54.11 -1.95 -11.06
N PHE A 367 54.94 -1.48 -10.14
CA PHE A 367 56.36 -1.86 -10.02
C PHE A 367 56.64 -2.96 -8.98
N SER A 368 55.60 -3.50 -8.32
CA SER A 368 55.79 -4.57 -7.34
C SER A 368 55.76 -5.95 -7.99
N THR A 369 56.61 -6.83 -7.49
CA THR A 369 56.63 -8.26 -7.83
C THR A 369 56.10 -9.08 -6.65
N TYR A 370 55.60 -10.28 -6.92
CA TYR A 370 55.06 -11.13 -5.87
C TYR A 370 55.35 -12.61 -6.11
N ASP A 371 55.47 -13.35 -5.02
CA ASP A 371 55.36 -14.81 -5.01
C ASP A 371 54.03 -15.19 -4.32
N LEU A 372 53.33 -16.20 -4.87
CA LEU A 372 52.08 -16.72 -4.31
C LEU A 372 52.32 -18.14 -3.81
N LEU A 373 51.99 -18.37 -2.53
CA LEU A 373 52.07 -19.66 -1.86
C LEU A 373 50.66 -20.04 -1.39
N ILE A 374 50.14 -21.17 -1.86
CA ILE A 374 48.87 -21.73 -1.37
C ILE A 374 49.24 -23.02 -0.64
N GLU A 375 48.99 -23.05 0.67
CA GLU A 375 49.24 -24.26 1.46
C GLU A 375 48.17 -25.30 1.17
N SER A 376 48.57 -26.57 1.06
CA SER A 376 47.63 -27.69 1.16
C SER A 376 47.25 -27.83 2.62
N ALA A 377 45.95 -27.91 2.95
CA ALA A 377 45.57 -28.21 4.34
C ALA A 377 46.07 -29.62 4.68
N ASP A 378 46.76 -29.74 5.81
CA ASP A 378 47.28 -31.00 6.36
C ASP A 378 46.17 -31.83 7.04
#